data_AF-A0AAJ5VNS1-F1
#
_entry.id   AF-A0AAJ5VNS1-F1
#
_cell.length_a   1.000
_cell.length_b   1.000
_cell.length_c   1.000
_cell.angle_alpha   90.00
_cell.angle_beta   90.00
_cell.angle_gamma   90.00
#
_symmetry.space_group_name_H-M   'P 1'
#
loop_
_entity.id
_entity.type
_entity.pdbx_description
1 polymer ?
#
loop_
_entity_poly.entity_id
_entity_poly.type
_entity_poly.pdbx_seq_one_letter_code
_entity_poly.pdbx_strand_id
1 'polypeptide(L)'
;MCISAAPAAFTGTTLYCGRVRHERHGLVHVLGYQNTAENHADGPNAMILHLPARELTPGHFLRTAGDDGILRRMVDAVRPRRAAAGGMDWMDFEAPRSVQVFEHDVYTVLLAADPTDVPAALHRVPARRRPALDPGLLAFYAEHFPAHTFAICCFDNAEARTAKPLLLWYEPLDPDVLTVPALDSHTGGAPDLAAHVPTDHWVLFSTDEAPEGWGAPVAHPPATRHALRAFLPTSVVGRSYAEPLPNGDFSVTHAALLADETLERVRRVAPGRP
;
A
#
# COMPACT_ATOMS: atom_id res chain seq x y z
N MET A 1 9.88 -1.86 2.62
CA MET A 1 9.79 -3.13 1.86
C MET A 1 8.68 -3.01 0.84
N CYS A 2 9.03 -3.26 -0.41
CA CYS A 2 8.15 -3.45 -1.57
C CYS A 2 8.99 -4.10 -2.67
N ILE A 3 8.40 -4.43 -3.81
CA ILE A 3 9.17 -4.84 -4.99
C ILE A 3 9.36 -3.63 -5.90
N SER A 4 10.59 -3.45 -6.41
CA SER A 4 10.90 -2.45 -7.44
C SER A 4 11.27 -3.08 -8.77
N ALA A 5 10.97 -2.37 -9.85
CA ALA A 5 11.26 -2.78 -11.23
C ALA A 5 12.75 -2.70 -11.61
N ALA A 6 13.55 -1.94 -10.85
CA ALA A 6 15.00 -1.83 -10.99
C ALA A 6 15.67 -1.59 -9.61
N PRO A 7 17.01 -1.63 -9.50
CA PRO A 7 17.73 -1.40 -8.24
C PRO A 7 17.32 -0.14 -7.49
N ALA A 8 17.03 -0.26 -6.19
CA ALA A 8 16.56 0.83 -5.34
C ALA A 8 16.91 0.60 -3.86
N ALA A 9 16.54 1.55 -3.00
CA ALA A 9 16.33 1.37 -1.57
C ALA A 9 15.04 2.09 -1.13
N PHE A 10 14.36 1.51 -0.13
CA PHE A 10 13.15 2.12 0.45
C PHE A 10 13.24 2.11 1.98
N THR A 11 13.07 3.29 2.58
CA THR A 11 13.23 3.52 4.03
C THR A 11 11.99 4.18 4.63
N GLY A 12 11.86 4.18 5.97
CA GLY A 12 10.76 4.82 6.70
C GLY A 12 9.38 4.32 6.30
N THR A 13 9.24 3.01 6.06
CA THR A 13 8.01 2.45 5.48
C THR A 13 6.88 2.50 6.52
N THR A 14 5.69 2.93 6.10
CA THR A 14 4.48 2.93 6.93
C THR A 14 3.37 2.21 6.16
N LEU A 15 2.89 1.13 6.74
CA LEU A 15 1.85 0.25 6.21
C LEU A 15 0.62 0.34 7.11
N TYR A 16 -0.56 0.43 6.50
CA TYR A 16 -1.84 0.52 7.20
C TYR A 16 -2.89 -0.34 6.50
N CYS A 17 -3.65 -1.16 7.22
CA CYS A 17 -4.89 -1.75 6.72
C CYS A 17 -6.03 -1.53 7.72
N GLY A 18 -7.09 -0.86 7.27
CA GLY A 18 -8.32 -0.67 8.04
C GLY A 18 -9.48 -1.47 7.47
N ARG A 19 -10.26 -2.15 8.30
CA ARG A 19 -11.56 -2.74 7.94
C ARG A 19 -12.68 -1.77 8.33
N VAL A 20 -13.59 -1.44 7.41
CA VAL A 20 -14.68 -0.48 7.65
C VAL A 20 -15.93 -0.79 6.83
N ARG A 21 -17.11 -0.62 7.43
CA ARG A 21 -18.41 -0.76 6.79
C ARG A 21 -18.90 0.58 6.24
N HIS A 22 -18.35 0.99 5.10
CA HIS A 22 -18.67 2.24 4.42
C HIS A 22 -20.12 2.26 3.89
N GLU A 23 -20.89 3.30 4.24
CA GLU A 23 -22.34 3.41 3.96
C GLU A 23 -22.75 3.07 2.50
N ARG A 24 -21.96 3.49 1.52
CA ARG A 24 -22.21 3.27 0.08
C ARG A 24 -21.61 1.97 -0.47
N HIS A 25 -20.58 1.42 0.18
CA HIS A 25 -19.71 0.38 -0.40
C HIS A 25 -19.74 -0.94 0.38
N GLY A 26 -20.48 -1.02 1.48
CA GLY A 26 -20.52 -2.21 2.32
C GLY A 26 -19.22 -2.37 3.10
N LEU A 27 -18.81 -3.61 3.34
CA LEU A 27 -17.57 -3.91 4.04
C LEU A 27 -16.37 -3.80 3.09
N VAL A 28 -15.47 -2.87 3.36
CA VAL A 28 -14.26 -2.63 2.56
C VAL A 28 -13.01 -2.69 3.45
N HIS A 29 -11.88 -3.00 2.85
CA HIS A 29 -10.56 -2.73 3.43
C HIS A 29 -10.01 -1.42 2.85
N VAL A 30 -9.20 -0.71 3.63
CA VAL A 30 -8.54 0.53 3.27
C VAL A 30 -7.04 0.34 3.49
N LEU A 31 -6.28 0.23 2.40
CA LEU A 31 -4.82 0.16 2.44
C LEU A 31 -4.23 1.58 2.42
N GLY A 32 -3.29 1.81 3.32
CA GLY A 32 -2.39 2.95 3.28
C GLY A 32 -0.94 2.50 3.19
N TYR A 33 -0.18 3.10 2.28
CA TYR A 33 1.21 2.75 2.01
C TYR A 33 2.05 4.02 1.81
N GLN A 34 3.16 4.15 2.54
CA GLN A 34 4.14 5.22 2.35
C GLN A 34 5.55 4.68 2.60
N ASN A 35 6.53 5.12 1.81
CA ASN A 35 7.95 4.94 2.09
C ASN A 35 8.73 6.14 1.50
N THR A 36 10.03 6.22 1.77
CA THR A 36 10.96 7.11 1.05
C THR A 36 11.75 6.28 0.05
N ALA A 37 11.59 6.54 -1.23
CA ALA A 37 12.26 5.83 -2.32
C ALA A 37 13.56 6.54 -2.74
N GLU A 38 14.64 5.77 -2.83
CA GLU A 38 15.91 6.16 -3.46
C GLU A 38 16.19 5.21 -4.62
N ASN A 39 16.12 5.71 -5.87
CA ASN A 39 16.40 4.89 -7.04
C ASN A 39 17.90 4.78 -7.27
N HIS A 40 18.39 3.57 -7.53
CA HIS A 40 19.79 3.28 -7.86
C HIS A 40 19.98 2.91 -9.33
N ALA A 41 18.92 2.96 -10.16
CA ALA A 41 19.00 2.82 -11.60
C ALA A 41 19.18 4.16 -12.32
N ASP A 42 19.94 4.16 -13.42
CA ASP A 42 20.19 5.32 -14.30
C ASP A 42 18.93 5.86 -15.02
N GLY A 43 17.80 5.17 -14.88
CA GLY A 43 16.53 5.48 -15.54
C GLY A 43 15.32 5.13 -14.67
N PRO A 44 14.10 5.29 -15.22
CA PRO A 44 12.85 5.12 -14.49
C PRO A 44 12.70 3.76 -13.81
N ASN A 45 11.98 3.78 -12.70
CA ASN A 45 11.69 2.62 -11.87
C ASN A 45 10.20 2.64 -11.50
N ALA A 46 9.71 1.59 -10.86
CA ALA A 46 8.36 1.50 -10.34
C ALA A 46 8.34 0.76 -9.02
N MET A 47 7.44 1.17 -8.12
CA MET A 47 7.04 0.36 -6.97
C MET A 47 5.87 -0.52 -7.39
N ILE A 48 5.93 -1.82 -7.08
CA ILE A 48 4.86 -2.77 -7.39
C ILE A 48 4.21 -3.27 -6.10
N LEU A 49 2.88 -3.21 -6.07
CA LEU A 49 2.05 -3.70 -4.98
C LEU A 49 1.02 -4.68 -5.53
N HIS A 50 0.99 -5.89 -5.00
CA HIS A 50 -0.11 -6.84 -5.14
C HIS A 50 -1.19 -6.51 -4.11
N LEU A 51 -2.45 -6.42 -4.54
CA LEU A 51 -3.56 -5.93 -3.71
C LEU A 51 -4.61 -7.04 -3.58
N PRO A 52 -5.04 -7.42 -2.36
CA PRO A 52 -5.92 -8.57 -2.14
C PRO A 52 -7.38 -8.24 -2.49
N ALA A 53 -7.63 -7.90 -3.76
CA ALA A 53 -8.89 -7.52 -4.36
C ALA A 53 -8.95 -7.97 -5.83
N ARG A 54 -10.11 -8.42 -6.30
CA ARG A 54 -10.28 -8.99 -7.66
C ARG A 54 -10.42 -7.95 -8.77
N GLU A 55 -11.09 -6.84 -8.49
CA GLU A 55 -11.25 -5.73 -9.43
C GLU A 55 -10.94 -4.42 -8.72
N LEU A 56 -9.98 -3.66 -9.27
CA LEU A 56 -9.66 -2.31 -8.85
C LEU A 56 -9.71 -1.36 -10.06
N THR A 57 -9.99 -0.09 -9.78
CA THR A 57 -10.11 1.00 -10.77
C THR A 57 -9.55 2.30 -10.17
N PRO A 58 -9.25 3.33 -10.96
CA PRO A 58 -8.79 4.63 -10.46
C PRO A 58 -9.68 5.24 -9.36
N GLY A 59 -11.01 5.02 -9.42
CA GLY A 59 -11.97 5.51 -8.41
C GLY A 59 -11.84 4.87 -7.01
N HIS A 60 -11.03 3.83 -6.88
CA HIS A 60 -10.68 3.22 -5.59
C HIS A 60 -9.52 3.93 -4.88
N PHE A 61 -8.74 4.75 -5.61
CA PHE A 61 -7.57 5.45 -5.07
C PHE A 61 -8.02 6.74 -4.37
N LEU A 62 -7.89 6.75 -3.04
CA LEU A 62 -8.34 7.83 -2.18
C LEU A 62 -7.38 9.02 -2.29
N ARG A 63 -7.83 10.13 -2.88
CA ARG A 63 -7.04 11.37 -2.81
C ARG A 63 -7.03 11.92 -1.40
N THR A 64 -5.84 12.06 -0.85
CA THR A 64 -5.56 12.70 0.44
C THR A 64 -6.03 14.17 0.51
N ALA A 65 -6.39 14.77 -0.63
CA ALA A 65 -6.62 16.22 -0.78
C ALA A 65 -5.42 17.07 -0.30
N GLY A 66 -4.22 16.48 -0.30
CA GLY A 66 -3.01 17.10 0.25
C GLY A 66 -2.78 16.95 1.74
N ASP A 67 -3.57 16.11 2.40
CA ASP A 67 -3.26 15.67 3.75
C ASP A 67 -2.19 14.56 3.71
N ASP A 68 -0.96 14.95 3.37
CA ASP A 68 0.23 14.08 3.42
C ASP A 68 0.50 13.54 4.84
N GLY A 69 -0.16 14.11 5.85
CA GLY A 69 -0.03 13.75 7.25
C GLY A 69 -0.89 12.55 7.69
N ILE A 70 -1.72 11.95 6.83
CA ILE A 70 -2.68 10.90 7.25
C ILE A 70 -2.00 9.73 7.96
N LEU A 71 -1.07 9.03 7.29
CA LEU A 71 -0.36 7.91 7.91
C LEU A 71 0.59 8.36 9.02
N ARG A 72 1.19 9.56 8.87
CA ARG A 72 2.04 10.15 9.91
C ARG A 72 1.28 10.36 11.23
N ARG A 73 0.00 10.77 11.19
CA ARG A 73 -0.84 10.92 12.39
C ARG A 73 -1.27 9.60 13.01
N MET A 74 -1.42 8.54 12.22
CA MET A 74 -1.61 7.18 12.75
C MET A 74 -0.37 6.73 13.51
N VAL A 75 0.83 6.92 12.95
CA VAL A 75 2.11 6.66 13.64
C VAL A 75 2.25 7.54 14.90
N ASP A 76 1.98 8.83 14.82
CA ASP A 76 2.06 9.76 15.98
C ASP A 76 0.98 9.55 17.05
N ALA A 77 -0.02 8.70 16.80
CA ALA A 77 -0.97 8.24 17.81
C ALA A 77 -0.39 7.09 18.65
N VAL A 78 0.29 6.12 18.01
CA VAL A 78 0.89 4.95 18.68
C VAL A 78 2.34 5.19 19.16
N ARG A 79 3.00 6.26 18.69
CA ARG A 79 4.41 6.57 18.98
C ARG A 79 4.56 7.65 20.06
N PRO A 80 5.53 7.52 21.00
CA PRO A 80 5.93 8.61 21.88
C PRO A 80 6.30 9.89 21.09
N ARG A 81 5.63 11.01 21.40
CA ARG A 81 5.42 12.17 20.50
C ARG A 81 6.62 13.10 20.24
N ARG A 82 6.86 13.44 18.96
CA ARG A 82 7.22 14.77 18.39
C ARG A 82 6.80 14.84 16.89
N ALA A 83 6.39 16.00 16.34
CA ALA A 83 5.57 16.09 15.08
C ALA A 83 5.91 17.23 14.07
N ALA A 84 5.51 17.09 12.78
CA ALA A 84 5.51 18.08 11.65
C ALA A 84 4.68 17.59 10.39
N ALA A 85 4.37 18.44 9.37
CA ALA A 85 3.60 18.16 8.09
C ALA A 85 3.80 19.30 7.02
N GLY A 86 3.30 19.40 5.75
CA GLY A 86 2.46 18.62 4.78
C GLY A 86 1.89 19.53 3.61
N GLY A 87 1.43 19.04 2.43
CA GLY A 87 0.90 19.90 1.30
C GLY A 87 0.05 19.25 0.14
N MET A 88 -0.56 20.02 -0.81
CA MET A 88 -1.80 19.67 -1.59
C MET A 88 -1.76 19.80 -3.15
N ASP A 89 -2.71 19.39 -4.04
CA ASP A 89 -4.12 18.83 -4.04
C ASP A 89 -4.53 18.22 -5.45
N TRP A 90 -5.73 17.57 -5.60
CA TRP A 90 -6.51 17.17 -6.83
C TRP A 90 -5.96 16.03 -7.76
N MET A 91 -6.62 15.50 -8.84
CA MET A 91 -7.96 15.64 -9.49
C MET A 91 -8.47 14.32 -10.17
N ASP A 92 -9.72 14.24 -10.70
CA ASP A 92 -10.50 13.01 -11.06
C ASP A 92 -10.72 12.66 -12.55
N PHE A 93 -10.98 11.37 -12.88
CA PHE A 93 -11.80 10.88 -14.04
C PHE A 93 -12.15 9.36 -13.99
N GLU A 94 -13.10 8.93 -14.85
CA GLU A 94 -13.71 7.57 -14.92
C GLU A 94 -12.97 6.54 -15.81
N ALA A 95 -13.47 5.29 -15.88
CA ALA A 95 -12.73 4.12 -16.42
C ALA A 95 -13.52 3.20 -17.39
N PRO A 96 -12.83 2.53 -18.33
CA PRO A 96 -13.26 1.28 -18.96
C PRO A 96 -12.24 0.13 -18.80
N ARG A 97 -12.71 -1.13 -18.95
CA ARG A 97 -11.92 -2.35 -18.70
C ARG A 97 -10.85 -2.64 -19.76
N SER A 98 -9.59 -2.44 -19.38
CA SER A 98 -8.34 -3.05 -19.86
C SER A 98 -7.29 -2.81 -18.75
N VAL A 99 -5.98 -2.98 -18.98
CA VAL A 99 -4.98 -2.41 -18.05
C VAL A 99 -5.22 -0.90 -17.93
N GLN A 100 -5.56 -0.42 -16.75
CA GLN A 100 -5.93 0.98 -16.52
C GLN A 100 -4.65 1.78 -16.22
N VAL A 101 -4.37 2.81 -17.01
CA VAL A 101 -3.17 3.65 -16.87
C VAL A 101 -3.61 5.08 -16.61
N PHE A 102 -3.19 5.64 -15.48
CA PHE A 102 -3.64 6.94 -14.95
C PHE A 102 -2.55 7.60 -14.10
N GLU A 103 -2.69 8.90 -13.85
CA GLU A 103 -1.77 9.66 -12.98
C GLU A 103 -2.29 9.66 -11.53
N HIS A 104 -1.40 9.46 -10.56
CA HIS A 104 -1.70 9.58 -9.13
C HIS A 104 -0.46 10.14 -8.39
N ASP A 105 -0.55 11.38 -7.94
CA ASP A 105 0.59 12.14 -7.37
C ASP A 105 1.81 12.12 -8.32
N VAL A 106 2.98 11.68 -7.88
CA VAL A 106 4.19 11.57 -8.72
C VAL A 106 4.16 10.39 -9.69
N TYR A 107 3.21 9.46 -9.55
CA TYR A 107 3.22 8.20 -10.27
C TYR A 107 2.34 8.22 -11.52
N THR A 108 2.82 7.59 -12.58
CA THR A 108 1.95 6.98 -13.59
C THR A 108 1.65 5.56 -13.15
N VAL A 109 0.42 5.29 -12.70
CA VAL A 109 0.00 3.99 -12.17
C VAL A 109 -0.59 3.13 -13.29
N LEU A 110 -0.17 1.86 -13.37
CA LEU A 110 -0.89 0.82 -14.10
C LEU A 110 -1.61 -0.10 -13.09
N LEU A 111 -2.91 -0.36 -13.33
CA LEU A 111 -3.68 -1.40 -12.66
C LEU A 111 -3.97 -2.54 -13.63
N ALA A 112 -3.57 -3.76 -13.26
CA ALA A 112 -3.80 -4.97 -14.05
C ALA A 112 -4.27 -6.13 -13.15
N ALA A 113 -5.27 -6.89 -13.60
CA ALA A 113 -5.72 -8.11 -12.91
C ALA A 113 -4.84 -9.33 -13.28
N ASP A 114 -4.20 -9.31 -14.45
CA ASP A 114 -3.16 -10.25 -14.87
C ASP A 114 -1.87 -9.44 -15.14
N PRO A 115 -0.73 -9.75 -14.48
CA PRO A 115 0.51 -9.00 -14.68
C PRO A 115 1.15 -9.27 -16.06
N THR A 116 0.73 -10.31 -16.78
CA THR A 116 1.23 -10.64 -18.13
C THR A 116 0.65 -9.73 -19.22
N ASP A 117 -0.47 -9.02 -18.96
CA ASP A 117 -1.00 -7.97 -19.85
C ASP A 117 -0.15 -6.68 -19.81
N VAL A 118 0.62 -6.46 -18.74
CA VAL A 118 1.32 -5.20 -18.46
C VAL A 118 2.30 -4.77 -19.57
N PRO A 119 3.14 -5.65 -20.15
CA PRO A 119 4.08 -5.25 -21.22
C PRO A 119 3.39 -4.67 -22.44
N ALA A 120 2.18 -5.14 -22.78
CA ALA A 120 1.39 -4.60 -23.88
C ALA A 120 0.87 -3.18 -23.56
N ALA A 121 0.53 -2.90 -22.31
CA ALA A 121 0.05 -1.59 -21.85
C ALA A 121 1.16 -0.57 -21.54
N LEU A 122 2.37 -1.03 -21.23
CA LEU A 122 3.52 -0.23 -20.76
C LEU A 122 3.89 0.93 -21.71
N HIS A 123 3.59 0.80 -23.00
CA HIS A 123 3.79 1.88 -23.99
C HIS A 123 2.97 3.15 -23.72
N ARG A 124 1.94 3.08 -22.86
CA ARG A 124 1.10 4.22 -22.44
C ARG A 124 1.73 5.06 -21.33
N VAL A 125 2.73 4.52 -20.61
CA VAL A 125 3.49 5.28 -19.60
C VAL A 125 4.40 6.29 -20.32
N PRO A 126 4.47 7.57 -19.88
CA PRO A 126 5.41 8.55 -20.42
C PRO A 126 6.84 8.02 -20.41
N ALA A 127 7.59 8.18 -21.51
CA ALA A 127 8.90 7.53 -21.68
C ALA A 127 9.89 7.79 -20.53
N ARG A 128 9.89 9.01 -19.95
CA ARG A 128 10.74 9.37 -18.79
C ARG A 128 10.45 8.58 -17.50
N ARG A 129 9.22 8.07 -17.35
CA ARG A 129 8.75 7.27 -16.20
C ARG A 129 8.63 5.78 -16.51
N ARG A 130 8.88 5.33 -17.73
CA ARG A 130 8.58 3.95 -18.16
C ARG A 130 9.71 2.99 -17.80
N PRO A 131 9.60 2.17 -16.74
CA PRO A 131 10.66 1.23 -16.37
C PRO A 131 10.79 0.12 -17.41
N ALA A 132 11.92 -0.59 -17.40
CA ALA A 132 11.95 -1.97 -17.85
C ALA A 132 11.26 -2.85 -16.79
N LEU A 133 10.54 -3.89 -17.20
CA LEU A 133 9.93 -4.87 -16.30
C LEU A 133 10.50 -6.26 -16.63
N ASP A 134 11.02 -6.95 -15.62
CA ASP A 134 11.51 -8.32 -15.79
C ASP A 134 10.34 -9.30 -16.02
N PRO A 135 10.38 -10.13 -17.08
CA PRO A 135 9.35 -11.14 -17.31
C PRO A 135 9.24 -12.19 -16.20
N GLY A 136 10.35 -12.51 -15.50
CA GLY A 136 10.35 -13.42 -14.36
C GLY A 136 9.59 -12.86 -13.16
N LEU A 137 9.73 -11.56 -12.88
CA LEU A 137 8.95 -10.85 -11.87
C LEU A 137 7.45 -10.81 -12.20
N LEU A 138 7.07 -10.60 -13.46
CA LEU A 138 5.66 -10.65 -13.88
C LEU A 138 5.09 -12.09 -13.77
N ALA A 139 5.86 -13.10 -14.17
CA ALA A 139 5.47 -14.50 -14.02
C ALA A 139 5.34 -14.92 -12.54
N PHE A 140 6.25 -14.48 -11.68
CA PHE A 140 6.18 -14.69 -10.23
C PHE A 140 4.85 -14.18 -9.66
N TYR A 141 4.43 -12.96 -10.02
CA TYR A 141 3.16 -12.40 -9.57
C TYR A 141 1.94 -13.17 -10.11
N ALA A 142 1.96 -13.63 -11.37
CA ALA A 142 0.89 -14.45 -11.94
C ALA A 142 0.74 -15.80 -11.22
N GLU A 143 1.86 -16.45 -10.89
CA GLU A 143 1.88 -17.74 -10.18
C GLU A 143 1.44 -17.62 -8.72
N HIS A 144 1.97 -16.62 -7.99
CA HIS A 144 1.82 -16.56 -6.53
C HIS A 144 0.60 -15.76 -6.07
N PHE A 145 0.04 -14.89 -6.91
CA PHE A 145 -1.07 -14.01 -6.57
C PHE A 145 -2.23 -13.97 -7.62
N PRO A 146 -2.66 -15.10 -8.22
CA PRO A 146 -3.60 -15.14 -9.38
C PRO A 146 -5.03 -14.64 -9.14
N ALA A 147 -5.33 -14.09 -7.95
CA ALA A 147 -6.61 -13.49 -7.60
C ALA A 147 -6.50 -12.01 -7.16
N HIS A 148 -5.28 -11.46 -7.14
CA HIS A 148 -4.97 -10.10 -6.72
C HIS A 148 -4.99 -9.15 -7.92
N THR A 149 -5.19 -7.86 -7.67
CA THR A 149 -4.93 -6.81 -8.66
C THR A 149 -3.55 -6.20 -8.37
N PHE A 150 -2.77 -5.94 -9.42
CA PHE A 150 -1.43 -5.38 -9.31
C PHE A 150 -1.44 -3.89 -9.64
N ALA A 151 -0.91 -3.07 -8.72
CA ALA A 151 -0.64 -1.67 -8.93
C ALA A 151 0.86 -1.46 -9.17
N ILE A 152 1.22 -1.00 -10.36
CA ILE A 152 2.59 -0.67 -10.75
C ILE A 152 2.70 0.86 -10.81
N CYS A 153 3.32 1.44 -9.80
CA CYS A 153 3.46 2.88 -9.62
C CYS A 153 4.78 3.35 -10.25
N CYS A 154 4.76 3.74 -11.52
CA CYS A 154 5.95 4.16 -12.28
C CYS A 154 6.34 5.61 -12.01
N PHE A 155 7.64 5.89 -11.82
CA PHE A 155 8.16 7.21 -11.45
C PHE A 155 9.50 7.58 -12.13
N ASP A 156 9.81 8.87 -12.10
CA ASP A 156 11.09 9.46 -12.52
C ASP A 156 11.98 9.71 -11.27
N ASN A 157 13.31 9.67 -11.45
CA ASN A 157 14.30 9.85 -10.38
C ASN A 157 14.18 11.23 -9.72
N ALA A 158 13.74 12.24 -10.47
CA ALA A 158 13.50 13.58 -9.96
C ALA A 158 12.29 13.68 -9.01
N GLU A 159 11.32 12.77 -9.13
CA GLU A 159 10.01 12.84 -8.46
C GLU A 159 9.90 11.84 -7.27
N ALA A 160 10.73 10.79 -7.25
CA ALA A 160 10.69 9.69 -6.27
C ALA A 160 10.73 10.12 -4.79
N ARG A 161 11.51 11.17 -4.46
CA ARG A 161 11.64 11.67 -3.07
C ARG A 161 10.48 12.55 -2.61
N THR A 162 9.56 12.89 -3.51
CA THR A 162 8.38 13.73 -3.23
C THR A 162 7.07 12.95 -3.16
N ALA A 163 7.11 11.63 -3.26
CA ALA A 163 5.94 10.76 -3.25
C ALA A 163 5.09 10.90 -1.97
N LYS A 164 3.79 11.10 -2.16
CA LYS A 164 2.78 11.16 -1.09
C LYS A 164 2.37 9.76 -0.60
N PRO A 165 1.71 9.65 0.58
CA PRO A 165 1.07 8.41 1.01
C PRO A 165 0.05 7.95 -0.02
N LEU A 166 0.21 6.71 -0.51
CA LEU A 166 -0.79 6.04 -1.34
C LEU A 166 -1.91 5.54 -0.44
N LEU A 167 -3.15 5.96 -0.70
CA LEU A 167 -4.35 5.46 -0.02
C LEU A 167 -5.32 4.89 -1.05
N LEU A 168 -5.95 3.75 -0.73
CA LEU A 168 -6.98 3.14 -1.56
C LEU A 168 -7.93 2.28 -0.72
N TRP A 169 -9.15 2.11 -1.19
CA TRP A 169 -10.15 1.21 -0.61
C TRP A 169 -10.48 0.07 -1.60
N TYR A 170 -10.92 -1.08 -1.10
CA TYR A 170 -11.35 -2.21 -1.95
C TYR A 170 -12.28 -3.18 -1.24
N GLU A 171 -13.04 -3.95 -2.02
CA GLU A 171 -13.66 -5.20 -1.57
C GLU A 171 -12.55 -6.28 -1.46
N PRO A 172 -12.29 -6.83 -0.26
CA PRO A 172 -11.17 -7.74 -0.04
C PRO A 172 -11.48 -9.18 -0.49
N LEU A 173 -10.43 -9.93 -0.85
CA LEU A 173 -10.50 -11.38 -1.12
C LEU A 173 -10.97 -12.20 0.09
N ASP A 174 -10.62 -11.75 1.29
CA ASP A 174 -11.11 -12.26 2.56
C ASP A 174 -11.42 -11.07 3.48
N PRO A 175 -12.69 -10.84 3.86
CA PRO A 175 -13.08 -9.69 4.69
C PRO A 175 -12.56 -9.75 6.12
N ASP A 176 -12.19 -10.93 6.62
CA ASP A 176 -11.80 -11.17 8.00
C ASP A 176 -10.28 -11.39 8.16
N VAL A 177 -9.49 -11.19 7.10
CA VAL A 177 -8.01 -11.25 7.11
C VAL A 177 -7.43 -9.92 6.60
N LEU A 178 -7.00 -9.06 7.53
CA LEU A 178 -6.37 -7.78 7.19
C LEU A 178 -4.89 -8.02 6.85
N THR A 179 -4.51 -7.77 5.60
CA THR A 179 -3.14 -7.95 5.11
C THR A 179 -2.61 -6.65 4.51
N VAL A 180 -1.35 -6.30 4.83
CA VAL A 180 -0.61 -5.20 4.18
C VAL A 180 0.54 -5.77 3.34
N PRO A 181 0.64 -5.42 2.04
CA PRO A 181 1.75 -5.83 1.19
C PRO A 181 3.10 -5.35 1.75
N ALA A 182 4.01 -6.29 1.99
CA ALA A 182 5.34 -6.05 2.57
C ALA A 182 6.42 -7.01 2.03
N LEU A 183 6.09 -7.80 1.00
CA LEU A 183 7.05 -8.56 0.21
C LEU A 183 8.13 -7.65 -0.39
N ASP A 184 9.39 -8.06 -0.29
CA ASP A 184 10.56 -7.23 -0.59
C ASP A 184 11.41 -7.80 -1.75
N SER A 185 11.73 -6.93 -2.72
CA SER A 185 12.83 -7.14 -3.68
C SER A 185 13.20 -5.81 -4.31
N HIS A 186 14.32 -5.20 -3.89
CA HIS A 186 14.80 -3.94 -4.49
C HIS A 186 15.79 -4.18 -5.63
N THR A 187 15.63 -5.29 -6.38
CA THR A 187 16.60 -5.74 -7.39
C THR A 187 16.16 -5.50 -8.84
N GLY A 188 14.85 -5.39 -9.09
CA GLY A 188 14.25 -5.51 -10.42
C GLY A 188 13.74 -6.92 -10.78
N GLY A 189 14.15 -7.95 -10.04
CA GLY A 189 13.72 -9.33 -10.23
C GLY A 189 12.75 -9.83 -9.16
N ALA A 190 12.24 -11.05 -9.36
CA ALA A 190 11.39 -11.77 -8.42
C ALA A 190 12.03 -11.88 -7.01
N PRO A 191 11.22 -11.85 -5.93
CA PRO A 191 11.72 -11.86 -4.56
C PRO A 191 12.22 -13.24 -4.12
N ASP A 192 13.28 -13.25 -3.30
CA ASP A 192 13.66 -14.45 -2.56
C ASP A 192 12.72 -14.66 -1.37
N LEU A 193 11.93 -15.73 -1.41
CA LEU A 193 10.98 -16.11 -0.36
C LEU A 193 11.62 -16.83 0.84
N ALA A 194 12.91 -17.21 0.74
CA ALA A 194 13.69 -17.74 1.85
C ALA A 194 14.50 -16.65 2.59
N ALA A 195 14.67 -15.48 1.99
CA ALA A 195 15.41 -14.37 2.57
C ALA A 195 14.80 -13.88 3.89
N HIS A 196 15.68 -13.44 4.80
CA HIS A 196 15.31 -12.53 5.88
C HIS A 196 15.70 -11.12 5.45
N VAL A 197 14.70 -10.24 5.37
CA VAL A 197 14.81 -8.90 4.78
C VAL A 197 14.81 -7.83 5.88
N PRO A 198 15.62 -6.76 5.74
CA PRO A 198 15.72 -5.73 6.75
C PRO A 198 14.41 -4.95 6.86
N THR A 199 13.99 -4.61 8.08
CA THR A 199 12.77 -3.83 8.31
C THR A 199 13.07 -2.50 8.97
N ASP A 200 12.42 -1.44 8.47
CA ASP A 200 12.20 -0.14 9.13
C ASP A 200 10.73 0.25 8.84
N HIS A 201 9.82 -0.39 9.58
CA HIS A 201 8.37 -0.41 9.27
C HIS A 201 7.53 -0.01 10.46
N TRP A 202 6.60 0.90 10.26
CA TRP A 202 5.37 0.95 11.04
C TRP A 202 4.30 0.12 10.35
N VAL A 203 3.69 -0.81 11.08
CA VAL A 203 2.51 -1.56 10.64
C VAL A 203 1.35 -1.16 11.54
N LEU A 204 0.23 -0.77 10.93
CA LEU A 204 -0.93 -0.16 11.56
C LEU A 204 -2.19 -0.91 11.16
N PHE A 205 -3.12 -1.11 12.09
CA PHE A 205 -4.42 -1.73 11.83
C PHE A 205 -5.55 -0.98 12.52
N SER A 206 -6.75 -1.03 11.93
CA SER A 206 -7.98 -0.50 12.55
C SER A 206 -9.22 -1.31 12.15
N THR A 207 -10.25 -1.26 12.99
CA THR A 207 -11.59 -1.74 12.64
C THR A 207 -12.64 -0.78 13.21
N ASP A 208 -13.75 -0.59 12.48
CA ASP A 208 -14.93 0.15 12.95
C ASP A 208 -15.76 -0.66 13.96
N GLU A 209 -15.75 -1.98 13.84
CA GLU A 209 -16.32 -2.93 14.82
C GLU A 209 -15.51 -3.05 16.13
N ALA A 210 -14.67 -2.07 16.46
CA ALA A 210 -13.86 -2.02 17.70
C ALA A 210 -14.68 -1.55 18.93
N PRO A 211 -14.39 -2.05 20.15
CA PRO A 211 -15.03 -1.57 21.37
C PRO A 211 -14.52 -0.17 21.80
N GLU A 212 -15.27 0.52 22.65
CA GLU A 212 -14.86 1.81 23.20
C GLU A 212 -13.55 1.67 24.00
N GLY A 213 -12.60 2.56 23.72
CA GLY A 213 -11.26 2.55 24.33
C GLY A 213 -10.19 1.74 23.58
N TRP A 214 -10.57 1.00 22.52
CA TRP A 214 -9.63 0.21 21.70
C TRP A 214 -8.73 1.11 20.84
N GLY A 215 -7.42 0.84 20.90
CA GLY A 215 -6.39 1.49 20.08
C GLY A 215 -6.10 2.95 20.45
N ALA A 216 -5.07 3.51 19.81
CA ALA A 216 -4.71 4.92 19.96
C ALA A 216 -5.61 5.80 19.07
N PRO A 217 -6.27 6.85 19.60
CA PRO A 217 -7.19 7.69 18.84
C PRO A 217 -6.47 8.58 17.82
N VAL A 218 -6.96 8.61 16.58
CA VAL A 218 -6.38 9.38 15.48
C VAL A 218 -7.18 10.66 15.22
N ALA A 219 -6.57 11.80 15.53
CA ALA A 219 -7.16 13.11 15.24
C ALA A 219 -6.96 13.49 13.77
N HIS A 220 -8.04 13.43 12.97
CA HIS A 220 -8.06 14.00 11.61
C HIS A 220 -8.56 15.45 11.65
N PRO A 221 -8.02 16.37 10.81
CA PRO A 221 -8.47 17.76 10.75
C PRO A 221 -9.99 17.89 10.51
N PRO A 222 -10.69 18.87 11.13
CA PRO A 222 -12.10 19.15 10.84
C PRO A 222 -12.38 19.51 9.37
N ALA A 223 -11.36 19.98 8.64
CA ALA A 223 -11.43 20.28 7.21
C ALA A 223 -11.21 19.05 6.29
N THR A 224 -10.99 17.84 6.85
CA THR A 224 -10.89 16.61 6.06
C THR A 224 -12.20 16.38 5.31
N ARG A 225 -12.16 16.30 3.98
CA ARG A 225 -13.36 16.14 3.13
C ARG A 225 -14.18 14.93 3.61
N HIS A 226 -15.49 15.08 3.76
CA HIS A 226 -16.38 14.03 4.27
C HIS A 226 -16.23 12.69 3.51
N ALA A 227 -16.17 12.75 2.17
CA ALA A 227 -15.96 11.58 1.32
C ALA A 227 -14.61 10.85 1.53
N LEU A 228 -13.58 11.54 2.02
CA LEU A 228 -12.33 10.89 2.45
C LEU A 228 -12.46 10.41 3.91
N ARG A 229 -13.07 11.21 4.79
CA ARG A 229 -13.20 10.90 6.23
C ARG A 229 -13.98 9.61 6.48
N ALA A 230 -14.92 9.24 5.60
CA ALA A 230 -15.67 7.99 5.68
C ALA A 230 -14.81 6.72 5.54
N PHE A 231 -13.57 6.83 5.06
CA PHE A 231 -12.59 5.74 4.98
C PHE A 231 -11.47 5.84 6.03
N LEU A 232 -11.44 6.90 6.85
CA LEU A 232 -10.35 7.16 7.79
C LEU A 232 -10.72 6.81 9.24
N PRO A 233 -9.85 6.08 9.96
CA PRO A 233 -10.17 5.49 11.25
C PRO A 233 -10.36 6.53 12.36
N THR A 234 -11.04 6.13 13.42
CA THR A 234 -11.12 6.88 14.68
C THR A 234 -10.01 6.49 15.66
N SER A 235 -9.57 5.23 15.66
CA SER A 235 -8.38 4.75 16.37
C SER A 235 -7.63 3.69 15.56
N VAL A 236 -6.35 3.51 15.89
CA VAL A 236 -5.45 2.50 15.29
C VAL A 236 -4.66 1.79 16.39
N VAL A 237 -4.35 0.52 16.18
CA VAL A 237 -3.25 -0.16 16.87
C VAL A 237 -2.04 -0.19 15.93
N GLY A 238 -0.83 -0.28 16.47
CA GLY A 238 0.37 -0.17 15.64
C GLY A 238 1.66 -0.57 16.33
N ARG A 239 2.57 -1.12 15.52
CA ARG A 239 3.88 -1.62 15.96
C ARG A 239 4.97 -1.21 14.99
N SER A 240 6.14 -0.86 15.53
CA SER A 240 7.37 -0.71 14.76
C SER A 240 8.11 -2.05 14.69
N TYR A 241 8.52 -2.44 13.49
CA TYR A 241 9.47 -3.53 13.24
C TYR A 241 10.77 -2.92 12.70
N ALA A 242 11.89 -3.29 13.32
CA ALA A 242 13.25 -2.81 13.02
C ALA A 242 14.28 -3.95 12.87
N GLU A 243 13.85 -5.18 13.15
CA GLU A 243 14.59 -6.42 13.07
C GLU A 243 14.49 -7.04 11.65
N PRO A 244 15.48 -7.83 11.19
CA PRO A 244 15.33 -8.63 9.98
C PRO A 244 14.24 -9.70 10.17
N LEU A 245 13.31 -9.80 9.22
CA LEU A 245 12.15 -10.71 9.29
C LEU A 245 12.06 -11.55 8.00
N PRO A 246 11.42 -12.73 8.04
CA PRO A 246 11.13 -13.51 6.83
C PRO A 246 10.40 -12.69 5.76
N ASN A 247 10.77 -12.86 4.50
CA ASN A 247 10.14 -12.16 3.38
C ASN A 247 8.67 -12.60 3.20
N GLY A 248 7.78 -11.65 2.91
CA GLY A 248 6.32 -11.87 2.89
C GLY A 248 5.51 -10.69 3.43
N ASP A 249 4.20 -10.79 3.43
CA ASP A 249 3.28 -9.70 3.83
C ASP A 249 2.97 -9.76 5.33
N PHE A 250 2.58 -8.64 5.96
CA PHE A 250 2.06 -8.68 7.34
C PHE A 250 0.55 -8.93 7.32
N SER A 251 0.08 -9.96 8.03
CA SER A 251 -1.33 -10.37 8.04
C SER A 251 -1.83 -10.69 9.44
N VAL A 252 -3.09 -10.34 9.73
CA VAL A 252 -3.78 -10.62 10.99
C VAL A 252 -5.28 -10.85 10.74
N THR A 253 -5.89 -11.81 11.44
CA THR A 253 -7.35 -11.98 11.35
C THR A 253 -8.07 -10.90 12.16
N HIS A 254 -9.26 -10.48 11.71
CA HIS A 254 -10.08 -9.48 12.39
C HIS A 254 -10.43 -9.89 13.82
N ALA A 255 -10.75 -11.17 14.04
CA ALA A 255 -10.96 -11.73 15.38
C ALA A 255 -9.69 -11.70 16.26
N ALA A 256 -8.49 -11.87 15.69
CA ALA A 256 -7.23 -11.74 16.44
C ALA A 256 -6.92 -10.27 16.77
N LEU A 257 -7.22 -9.34 15.85
CA LEU A 257 -7.05 -7.90 16.02
C LEU A 257 -7.98 -7.31 17.11
N LEU A 258 -9.21 -7.80 17.19
CA LEU A 258 -10.16 -7.44 18.25
C LEU A 258 -9.81 -8.06 19.61
N ALA A 259 -9.12 -9.21 19.62
CA ALA A 259 -8.73 -9.90 20.86
C ALA A 259 -7.39 -9.42 21.44
N ASP A 260 -6.57 -8.70 20.67
CA ASP A 260 -5.17 -8.44 21.02
C ASP A 260 -4.60 -7.18 20.34
N GLU A 261 -4.62 -6.05 21.05
CA GLU A 261 -4.09 -4.76 20.58
C GLU A 261 -2.55 -4.73 20.49
N THR A 262 -1.84 -5.71 21.06
CA THR A 262 -0.36 -5.72 21.10
C THR A 262 0.29 -6.12 19.78
N LEU A 263 -0.50 -6.61 18.83
CA LEU A 263 -0.09 -7.11 17.52
C LEU A 263 0.89 -8.30 17.54
N GLU A 264 1.04 -9.00 18.68
CA GLU A 264 1.77 -10.28 18.78
C GLU A 264 1.16 -11.40 17.91
N ARG A 265 -0.07 -11.20 17.40
CA ARG A 265 -0.76 -12.13 16.50
C ARG A 265 -0.56 -11.84 15.01
N VAL A 266 0.11 -10.74 14.66
CA VAL A 266 0.47 -10.42 13.27
C VAL A 266 1.55 -11.38 12.79
N ARG A 267 1.36 -11.98 11.62
CA ARG A 267 2.31 -12.93 11.00
C ARG A 267 2.96 -12.32 9.76
N ARG A 268 4.19 -12.73 9.45
CA ARG A 268 4.72 -12.65 8.07
C ARG A 268 4.19 -13.86 7.30
N VAL A 269 3.49 -13.62 6.20
CA VAL A 269 2.90 -14.65 5.33
C VAL A 269 3.65 -14.64 4.00
N ALA A 270 4.28 -15.77 3.67
CA ALA A 270 4.94 -15.94 2.37
C ALA A 270 3.90 -16.32 1.30
N PRO A 271 4.03 -15.85 0.06
CA PRO A 271 3.06 -16.17 -1.00
C PRO A 271 2.96 -17.68 -1.24
N GLY A 272 1.75 -18.18 -1.46
CA GLY A 272 1.49 -19.63 -1.60
C GLY A 272 1.53 -20.44 -0.30
N ARG A 273 1.64 -19.82 0.88
CA ARG A 273 1.49 -20.49 2.20
C ARG A 273 0.32 -19.91 3.01
N PRO A 274 -0.56 -20.74 3.59
CA PRO A 274 -1.58 -20.34 4.58
C PRO A 274 -0.99 -20.20 6.00
#